data_AF-A0A852TYZ9-F1
#
_entry.id   AF-A0A852TYZ9-F1
#
_cell.length_a   1.000
_cell.length_b   1.000
_cell.length_c   1.000
_cell.angle_alpha   90.00
_cell.angle_beta   90.00
_cell.angle_gamma   90.00
#
_symmetry.space_group_name_H-M   'P 1'
#
loop_
_entity.id
_entity.type
_entity.pdbx_description
1 polymer ?
#
loop_
_entity_poly.entity_id
_entity_poly.type
_entity_poly.pdbx_seq_one_letter_code
_entity_poly.pdbx_strand_id
1 'polypeptide(L)'
;MLLLAMGVHWFFDSPLMENLFGTLVKTLAFHWSGEDLRWTLEEDGQGCVLRLSNTVVDSEWTANTAAGWDTCLTGLGAVLAGREPDSDAGPDEELIAHYRATLTTE
;
A
#
# COMPACT_ATOMS: atom_id res chain seq x y z
N MET A 1 -18.01 25.98 -6.47
CA MET A 1 -17.34 25.16 -5.44
C MET A 1 -16.41 24.22 -6.19
N LEU A 2 -15.10 24.50 -6.17
CA LEU A 2 -14.12 23.88 -7.08
C LEU A 2 -13.96 22.38 -6.80
N LEU A 3 -14.28 21.54 -7.79
CA LEU A 3 -13.70 20.20 -7.93
C LEU A 3 -12.36 20.35 -8.65
N LEU A 4 -11.25 20.23 -7.93
CA LEU A 4 -9.95 19.96 -8.54
C LEU A 4 -9.87 18.48 -8.85
N ALA A 5 -10.12 18.14 -10.12
CA ALA A 5 -9.86 16.82 -10.67
C ALA A 5 -8.33 16.64 -10.80
N MET A 6 -7.70 16.02 -9.80
CA MET A 6 -6.37 15.44 -9.97
C MET A 6 -6.55 14.04 -10.55
N GLY A 7 -6.08 13.87 -11.79
CA GLY A 7 -6.32 12.69 -12.61
C GLY A 7 -5.77 11.42 -11.98
N VAL A 8 -6.66 10.58 -11.46
CA VAL A 8 -6.38 9.16 -11.25
C VAL A 8 -6.34 8.52 -12.64
N HIS A 9 -5.14 8.38 -13.20
CA HIS A 9 -4.95 7.58 -14.40
C HIS A 9 -4.98 6.11 -13.98
N TRP A 10 -6.08 5.43 -14.29
CA TRP A 10 -6.24 4.01 -14.04
C TRP A 10 -5.39 3.23 -15.05
N PHE A 11 -4.27 2.65 -14.60
CA PHE A 11 -3.59 1.61 -15.35
C PHE A 11 -4.26 0.28 -15.03
N PHE A 12 -5.29 -0.07 -15.80
CA PHE A 12 -5.83 -1.43 -15.82
C PHE A 12 -4.91 -2.28 -16.71
N ASP A 13 -3.88 -2.87 -16.12
CA ASP A 13 -3.26 -4.04 -16.75
C ASP A 13 -4.31 -5.17 -16.73
N SER A 14 -4.78 -5.51 -17.92
CA SER A 14 -5.91 -6.40 -18.23
C SER A 14 -5.39 -7.67 -18.91
N PRO A 15 -6.11 -8.79 -18.99
CA PRO A 15 -7.09 -9.41 -18.09
C PRO A 15 -6.62 -10.83 -17.66
N LEU A 16 -7.28 -11.38 -16.64
CA LEU A 16 -7.65 -12.81 -16.53
C LEU A 16 -6.73 -13.83 -17.23
N MET A 17 -5.63 -14.20 -16.59
CA MET A 17 -4.96 -15.48 -16.88
C MET A 17 -5.06 -16.37 -15.65
N GLU A 18 -6.07 -17.24 -15.72
CA GLU A 18 -6.01 -18.62 -15.25
C GLU A 18 -5.77 -18.87 -13.75
N ASN A 19 -6.79 -18.62 -12.94
CA ASN A 19 -7.00 -19.48 -11.76
C ASN A 19 -8.10 -20.49 -12.08
N LEU A 20 -7.82 -21.35 -13.06
CA LEU A 20 -8.52 -22.62 -13.20
C LEU A 20 -8.15 -23.46 -11.96
N PHE A 21 -8.98 -23.39 -10.92
CA PHE A 21 -8.86 -24.01 -9.58
C PHE A 21 -8.00 -23.30 -8.52
N GLY A 22 -7.69 -22.00 -8.66
CA GLY A 22 -6.81 -21.25 -7.75
C GLY A 22 -7.45 -20.06 -7.03
N THR A 23 -6.90 -19.69 -5.88
CA THR A 23 -7.29 -18.58 -4.97
C THR A 23 -7.72 -17.31 -5.70
N LEU A 24 -8.86 -16.69 -5.34
CA LEU A 24 -9.32 -15.45 -5.99
C LEU A 24 -8.46 -14.26 -5.55
N VAL A 25 -7.71 -13.65 -6.48
CA VAL A 25 -6.95 -12.41 -6.22
C VAL A 25 -7.75 -11.21 -6.70
N LYS A 26 -8.05 -10.28 -5.78
CA LYS A 26 -8.64 -8.98 -6.11
C LYS A 26 -7.51 -7.95 -6.18
N THR A 27 -7.47 -7.12 -7.22
CA THR A 27 -6.43 -6.12 -7.42
C THR A 27 -7.03 -4.73 -7.55
N LEU A 28 -6.41 -3.74 -6.91
CA LEU A 28 -6.66 -2.32 -7.10
C LEU A 28 -5.33 -1.64 -7.43
N ALA A 29 -5.22 -1.04 -8.61
CA ALA A 29 -4.03 -0.32 -9.03
C ALA A 29 -4.38 1.09 -9.51
N PHE A 30 -3.58 2.07 -9.12
CA PHE A 30 -3.78 3.46 -9.50
C PHE A 30 -2.47 4.25 -9.47
N HIS A 31 -2.43 5.29 -10.29
CA HIS A 31 -1.36 6.27 -10.29
C HIS A 31 -1.70 7.45 -9.37
N TRP A 32 -0.79 7.81 -8.46
CA TRP A 32 -0.98 8.89 -7.51
C TRP A 32 0.32 9.65 -7.28
N SER A 33 0.30 10.97 -7.47
CA SER A 33 1.44 11.86 -7.21
C SER A 33 2.74 11.47 -7.95
N GLY A 34 2.66 10.87 -9.13
CA GLY A 34 3.82 10.40 -9.89
C GLY A 34 4.23 8.97 -9.56
N GLU A 35 3.62 8.35 -8.55
CA GLU A 35 3.90 6.99 -8.10
C GLU A 35 2.82 6.01 -8.56
N ASP A 36 3.23 4.75 -8.74
CA ASP A 36 2.31 3.66 -9.03
C ASP A 36 2.05 2.85 -7.77
N LEU A 37 0.78 2.73 -7.40
CA LEU A 37 0.34 1.90 -6.27
C LEU A 37 -0.44 0.71 -6.78
N ARG A 38 -0.10 -0.46 -6.24
CA ARG A 38 -0.81 -1.71 -6.49
C ARG A 38 -1.11 -2.42 -5.19
N TRP A 39 -2.40 -2.63 -4.97
CA TRP A 39 -2.93 -3.40 -3.85
C TRP A 39 -3.47 -4.73 -4.37
N THR A 40 -3.10 -5.82 -3.73
CA THR A 40 -3.66 -7.15 -4.01
C THR A 40 -4.20 -7.77 -2.75
N LEU A 41 -5.38 -8.38 -2.85
CA LEU A 41 -6.00 -9.15 -1.79
C LEU A 41 -6.16 -10.60 -2.26
N GLU A 42 -5.52 -11.51 -1.55
CA GLU A 42 -5.57 -12.95 -1.82
C GLU A 42 -6.26 -13.65 -0.66
N GLU A 43 -7.20 -14.56 -0.95
CA GLU A 43 -7.85 -15.37 0.09
C GLU A 43 -6.82 -16.27 0.81
N ASP A 44 -6.86 -16.31 2.14
CA ASP A 44 -5.99 -17.16 2.95
C ASP A 44 -6.80 -17.78 4.11
N GLY A 45 -7.32 -18.98 3.88
CA GLY A 45 -8.16 -19.71 4.83
C GLY A 45 -9.45 -18.97 5.19
N GLN A 46 -9.53 -18.44 6.41
CA GLN A 46 -10.67 -17.64 6.89
C GLN A 46 -10.40 -16.12 6.83
N GLY A 47 -9.23 -15.74 6.33
CA GLY A 47 -8.81 -14.36 6.17
C GLY A 47 -8.32 -14.10 4.75
N CYS A 48 -7.42 -13.11 4.65
CA CYS A 48 -6.79 -12.74 3.40
C CYS A 48 -5.43 -12.11 3.66
N VAL A 49 -4.56 -12.17 2.66
CA VAL A 49 -3.30 -11.45 2.63
C VAL A 49 -3.48 -10.21 1.77
N LEU A 50 -3.34 -9.04 2.37
CA LEU A 50 -3.23 -7.76 1.67
C LEU A 50 -1.76 -7.47 1.37
N ARG A 51 -1.42 -7.18 0.12
CA ARG A 51 -0.09 -6.72 -0.29
C ARG A 51 -0.20 -5.35 -0.93
N LEU A 52 0.72 -4.47 -0.58
CA LEU A 52 0.95 -3.18 -1.22
C LEU A 52 2.30 -3.21 -1.93
N SER A 53 2.31 -2.78 -3.18
CA SER A 53 3.51 -2.42 -3.94
C SER A 53 3.42 -0.95 -4.31
N ASN A 54 4.50 -0.21 -4.08
CA ASN A 54 4.60 1.22 -4.40
C ASN A 54 5.89 1.44 -5.19
N THR A 55 5.77 1.99 -6.40
CA THR A 55 6.92 2.53 -7.12
C THR A 55 7.19 3.94 -6.63
N VAL A 56 8.27 4.14 -5.88
CA VAL A 56 8.65 5.45 -5.35
C VAL A 56 9.48 6.20 -6.39
N VAL A 57 9.09 7.44 -6.71
CA VAL A 57 9.79 8.25 -7.73
C VAL A 57 11.12 8.78 -7.22
N ASP A 58 11.15 9.25 -5.97
CA ASP A 58 12.35 9.75 -5.32
C ASP A 58 12.93 8.70 -4.38
N SER A 59 14.07 8.14 -4.76
CA SER A 59 14.74 7.10 -3.98
C SER A 59 15.17 7.56 -2.58
N GLU A 60 15.39 8.86 -2.37
CA GLU A 60 15.73 9.39 -1.04
C GLU A 60 14.54 9.31 -0.09
N TRP A 61 13.32 9.29 -0.64
CA TRP A 61 12.07 9.20 0.11
C TRP A 61 11.59 7.77 0.32
N THR A 62 12.15 6.75 -0.34
CA THR A 62 11.66 5.36 -0.25
C THR A 62 11.48 4.86 1.18
N ALA A 63 12.43 5.14 2.08
CA ALA A 63 12.32 4.75 3.48
C ALA A 63 11.18 5.49 4.23
N ASN A 64 10.99 6.77 3.92
CA ASN A 64 9.90 7.58 4.48
C ASN A 64 8.53 7.10 3.98
N THR A 65 8.44 6.82 2.68
CA THR A 65 7.23 6.29 2.05
C THR A 65 6.88 4.92 2.61
N ALA A 66 7.86 4.01 2.77
CA ALA A 66 7.65 2.70 3.37
C ALA A 66 7.14 2.81 4.82
N ALA A 67 7.77 3.67 5.64
CA ALA A 67 7.33 3.92 7.01
C ALA A 67 5.90 4.48 7.07
N GLY A 68 5.57 5.43 6.20
CA GLY A 68 4.21 5.99 6.13
C GLY A 68 3.14 4.95 5.78
N TRP A 69 3.44 4.03 4.85
CA TRP A 69 2.54 2.93 4.52
C TRP A 69 2.40 1.94 5.67
N ASP A 70 3.47 1.62 6.38
CA ASP A 70 3.43 0.71 7.51
C ASP A 70 2.58 1.27 8.67
N THR A 71 2.68 2.58 8.95
CA THR A 71 1.77 3.26 9.89
C THR A 71 0.31 3.15 9.42
N CYS A 72 0.03 3.38 8.14
CA CYS A 72 -1.32 3.22 7.58
C CYS A 72 -1.85 1.78 7.72
N LEU A 73 -1.00 0.78 7.45
CA LEU A 73 -1.35 -0.64 7.54
C LEU A 73 -1.56 -1.07 9.00
N THR A 74 -0.79 -0.51 9.93
CA THR A 74 -0.99 -0.69 11.38
C THR A 74 -2.35 -0.13 11.82
N GLY A 75 -2.69 1.08 11.36
CA GLY A 75 -4.00 1.68 11.59
C GLY A 75 -5.15 0.85 10.99
N LEU A 76 -5.00 0.35 9.76
CA LEU A 76 -5.95 -0.56 9.14
C LEU A 76 -6.15 -1.82 9.98
N GLY A 77 -5.06 -2.42 10.49
CA GLY A 77 -5.11 -3.57 11.39
C GLY A 77 -5.87 -3.30 12.70
N ALA A 78 -5.74 -2.09 13.26
CA ALA A 78 -6.52 -1.67 14.43
C ALA A 78 -8.02 -1.60 14.11
N VAL A 79 -8.39 -0.94 13.02
CA VAL A 79 -9.80 -0.81 12.57
C VAL A 79 -10.43 -2.18 12.31
N LEU A 80 -9.73 -3.07 11.60
CA LEU A 80 -10.21 -4.42 11.33
C LEU A 80 -10.41 -5.26 12.60
N ALA A 81 -9.66 -4.96 13.66
CA ALA A 81 -9.81 -5.58 14.96
C ALA A 81 -10.80 -4.85 15.89
N GLY A 82 -11.56 -3.88 15.37
CA GLY A 82 -12.56 -3.12 16.13
C GLY A 82 -11.96 -2.12 17.14
N ARG A 83 -10.71 -1.70 16.95
CA ARG A 83 -10.04 -0.66 17.76
C ARG A 83 -9.99 0.66 16.98
N GLU A 84 -9.85 1.76 17.70
CA GLU A 84 -9.59 3.07 17.10
C GLU A 84 -8.12 3.12 16.64
N PRO A 85 -7.84 3.54 15.39
CA PRO A 85 -6.48 3.75 14.94
C PRO A 85 -5.91 5.03 15.58
N ASP A 86 -4.59 5.08 15.74
CA ASP A 86 -3.93 6.31 16.19
C ASP A 86 -3.98 7.36 15.06
N SER A 87 -4.85 8.36 15.22
CA SER A 87 -5.03 9.45 14.26
C SER A 87 -3.98 10.55 14.37
N ASP A 88 -3.20 10.54 15.46
CA ASP A 88 -2.20 11.57 15.77
C ASP A 88 -0.77 11.09 15.47
N ALA A 89 -0.63 9.91 14.88
CA ALA A 89 0.65 9.36 14.46
C ALA A 89 1.29 10.25 13.38
N GLY A 90 2.23 11.09 13.82
CA GLY A 90 3.14 11.83 12.93
C GLY A 90 4.18 10.91 12.30
N PRO A 91 5.18 11.49 11.60
CA PRO A 91 6.32 10.72 11.09
C PRO A 91 7.01 9.96 12.22
N ASP A 92 7.12 8.64 12.06
CA ASP A 92 7.82 7.78 12.99
C ASP A 92 9.29 7.66 12.58
N GLU A 93 10.15 8.47 13.23
CA GLU A 93 11.58 8.52 12.94
C GLU A 93 12.29 7.17 13.18
N GLU A 94 11.83 6.38 14.14
CA GLU A 94 12.40 5.05 14.41
C GLU A 94 12.06 4.09 13.26
N LEU A 95 10.82 4.14 12.77
CA LEU A 95 10.37 3.34 11.64
C LEU A 95 11.04 3.76 10.32
N ILE A 96 11.22 5.06 10.10
CA ILE A 96 11.99 5.58 8.96
C ILE A 96 13.43 5.07 9.01
N ALA A 97 14.08 5.12 10.18
CA ALA A 97 15.43 4.60 10.36
C ALA A 97 15.51 3.09 10.10
N HIS A 98 14.51 2.32 10.54
CA HIS A 98 14.38 0.89 10.24
C HIS A 98 14.35 0.63 8.73
N TYR A 99 13.43 1.28 8.00
CA TYR A 99 13.32 1.07 6.56
C TYR A 99 14.55 1.54 5.79
N ARG A 100 15.21 2.62 6.24
CA ARG A 100 16.47 3.07 5.65
C ARG A 100 17.55 1.99 5.75
N ALA A 101 17.66 1.30 6.89
CA ALA A 101 18.60 0.20 7.06
C ALA A 101 18.22 -1.02 6.20
N THR A 102 16.95 -1.41 6.20
CA THR A 102 16.45 -2.58 5.46
C THR A 102 16.63 -2.42 3.94
N LEU A 103 16.26 -1.26 3.39
CA LEU A 103 16.29 -1.00 1.94
C LEU A 103 17.69 -0.72 1.39
N THR A 104 18.69 -0.49 2.24
CA THR A 104 20.10 -0.35 1.81
C THR A 104 20.80 -1.72 1.69
N THR A 105 20.15 -2.81 2.12
CA THR A 105 20.74 -4.16 2.17
C THR A 105 20.50 -4.98 0.89
N GLU A 106 19.85 -4.41 -0.13
CA GLU A 106 19.69 -5.02 -1.47
C GLU A 106 20.76 -4.53 -2.47
#